data_AF-A0A9Q4KPU7-F1
#
_entry.id   AF-A0A9Q4KPU7-F1
#
_cell.length_a   1.000
_cell.length_b   1.000
_cell.length_c   1.000
_cell.angle_alpha   90.00
_cell.angle_beta   90.00
_cell.angle_gamma   90.00
#
_symmetry.space_group_name_H-M   'P 1'
#
loop_
_entity.id
_entity.type
_entity.pdbx_description
1 polymer ?
#
loop_
_entity_poly.entity_id
_entity_poly.type
_entity_poly.pdbx_seq_one_letter_code
_entity_poly.pdbx_strand_id
1 'polypeptide(L)'
;MSDDKREKLREYLRNNRPKNSVNLGNNSNNKENSNKNLKNESNLDNSQISNNKTNLNKRDYDKEPLIIKNYNSANLLSYILISLIIYSIFIKFLYNFGLIDLSYYGRTYLTYHENLTFIVYIFLEFLAAIYFYHIKEKDIIINNSYITYFGNNNSKGLDIEILNEKNFINEKYNLKINFIFFIFLVIAFIGGINFSNFIFAFGIFFVRYMPIILFSFHKNKNFTFFNPGYLCIKTKYYKKIIPLVSKDNTSKVKKYFLEKLDIDITNKINYFI
;
A
#
# COMPACT_ATOMS: atom_id res chain seq x y z
N MET A 1 49.62 -43.95 26.47
CA MET A 1 48.43 -43.29 27.06
C MET A 1 47.87 -44.28 28.08
N SER A 2 47.82 -43.93 29.37
CA SER A 2 47.35 -44.86 30.40
C SER A 2 45.87 -45.19 30.20
N ASP A 3 45.45 -46.40 30.56
CA ASP A 3 44.07 -46.86 30.37
C ASP A 3 43.05 -45.97 31.08
N ASP A 4 43.41 -45.40 32.23
CA ASP A 4 42.61 -44.37 32.93
C ASP A 4 42.30 -43.13 32.09
N LYS A 5 43.25 -42.69 31.24
CA LYS A 5 43.02 -41.54 30.35
C LYS A 5 42.09 -41.92 29.20
N ARG A 6 42.09 -43.18 28.78
CA ARG A 6 41.18 -43.69 27.75
C ARG A 6 39.76 -43.84 28.29
N GLU A 7 39.59 -44.32 29.52
CA GLU A 7 38.27 -44.51 30.12
C GLU A 7 37.59 -43.16 30.38
N LYS A 8 38.32 -42.18 30.93
CA LYS A 8 37.81 -40.81 31.11
C LYS A 8 37.39 -40.14 29.80
N LEU A 9 38.11 -40.40 28.69
CA LEU A 9 37.74 -39.88 27.38
C LEU A 9 36.48 -40.54 26.82
N ARG A 10 36.32 -41.86 27.02
CA ARG A 10 35.10 -42.59 26.61
C ARG A 10 33.88 -42.09 27.39
N GLU A 11 34.02 -41.87 28.68
CA GLU A 11 32.97 -41.34 29.54
C GLU A 11 32.57 -39.92 29.10
N TYR A 12 33.55 -39.05 28.83
CA TYR A 12 33.31 -37.71 28.30
C TYR A 12 32.55 -37.71 26.97
N LEU A 13 32.93 -38.60 26.03
CA LEU A 13 32.26 -38.70 24.74
C LEU A 13 30.85 -39.30 24.84
N ARG A 14 30.61 -40.21 25.79
CA ARG A 14 29.28 -40.79 26.04
C ARG A 14 28.31 -39.76 26.61
N ASN A 15 28.81 -38.90 27.50
CA ASN A 15 28.02 -37.86 28.15
C ASN A 15 27.78 -36.63 27.26
N ASN A 16 28.67 -36.35 26.31
CA ASN A 16 28.58 -35.18 25.42
C ASN A 16 28.13 -35.52 23.99
N ARG A 17 27.60 -36.74 23.74
CA ARG A 17 27.07 -37.09 22.43
C ARG A 17 25.75 -36.32 22.20
N PRO A 18 25.64 -35.49 21.14
CA PRO A 18 24.40 -34.80 20.84
C PRO A 18 23.28 -35.82 20.57
N LYS A 19 22.13 -35.66 21.25
CA LYS A 19 20.91 -36.45 21.02
C LYS A 19 20.32 -36.09 19.65
N ASN A 20 20.84 -36.69 18.60
CA ASN A 20 20.19 -36.67 17.29
C ASN A 20 19.12 -37.75 17.25
N SER A 21 17.84 -37.35 17.37
CA SER A 21 16.70 -38.16 16.97
C SER A 21 16.65 -38.21 15.44
N VAL A 22 17.49 -39.05 14.84
CA VAL A 22 17.37 -39.37 13.42
C VAL A 22 16.24 -40.38 13.26
N ASN A 23 15.08 -39.88 12.83
CA ASN A 23 13.98 -40.72 12.39
C ASN A 23 14.32 -41.25 10.98
N LEU A 24 15.02 -42.39 10.92
CA LEU A 24 15.30 -43.13 9.69
C LEU A 24 14.05 -43.92 9.29
N GLY A 25 13.09 -43.23 8.67
CA GLY A 25 11.96 -43.87 8.02
C GLY A 25 12.36 -44.37 6.63
N ASN A 26 12.52 -45.68 6.48
CA ASN A 26 12.46 -46.33 5.18
C ASN A 26 11.49 -47.53 5.23
N ASN A 27 10.33 -47.30 4.62
CA ASN A 27 9.51 -48.21 3.80
C ASN A 27 9.03 -49.57 4.36
N SER A 28 7.72 -49.71 4.59
CA SER A 28 6.85 -50.65 3.84
C SER A 28 5.39 -50.61 4.33
N ASN A 29 4.46 -50.70 3.37
CA ASN A 29 3.00 -50.75 3.55
C ASN A 29 2.55 -51.91 4.45
N ASN A 30 1.60 -51.69 5.38
CA ASN A 30 0.16 -52.04 5.26
C ASN A 30 -0.57 -52.06 6.63
N LYS A 31 -1.73 -51.38 6.66
CA LYS A 31 -2.96 -51.56 7.48
C LYS A 31 -2.98 -51.66 9.04
N GLU A 32 -3.85 -50.78 9.56
CA GLU A 32 -4.83 -50.92 10.66
C GLU A 32 -4.45 -50.76 12.15
N ASN A 33 -4.89 -49.60 12.68
CA ASN A 33 -5.55 -49.36 13.97
C ASN A 33 -5.05 -50.07 15.24
N SER A 34 -4.53 -49.28 16.19
CA SER A 34 -5.30 -48.96 17.41
C SER A 34 -4.54 -48.01 18.35
N ASN A 35 -5.27 -46.99 18.81
CA ASN A 35 -4.92 -46.08 19.90
C ASN A 35 -4.46 -46.83 21.16
N LYS A 36 -3.35 -46.38 21.76
CA LYS A 36 -3.19 -46.39 23.23
C LYS A 36 -2.49 -45.11 23.69
N ASN A 37 -3.31 -44.21 24.23
CA ASN A 37 -2.91 -43.10 25.06
C ASN A 37 -2.06 -43.59 26.25
N LEU A 38 -0.90 -42.98 26.46
CA LEU A 38 -0.30 -42.85 27.79
C LEU A 38 -0.35 -41.38 28.17
N LYS A 39 -1.44 -41.05 28.88
CA LYS A 39 -1.57 -39.80 29.63
C LYS A 39 -0.80 -39.93 30.93
N ASN A 40 -0.15 -38.81 31.24
CA ASN A 40 0.04 -38.21 32.55
C ASN A 40 1.31 -38.46 33.36
N GLU A 41 1.79 -37.30 33.83
CA GLU A 41 2.49 -37.01 35.08
C GLU A 41 4.02 -37.16 35.10
N SER A 42 4.67 -36.01 34.96
CA SER A 42 5.66 -35.60 35.97
C SER A 42 5.76 -34.08 36.00
N ASN A 43 5.29 -33.54 37.14
CA ASN A 43 5.69 -32.24 37.67
C ASN A 43 7.22 -32.08 37.63
N LEU A 44 7.70 -30.84 37.54
CA LEU A 44 8.62 -30.24 38.54
C LEU A 44 9.15 -28.89 38.04
N ASP A 45 8.86 -27.89 38.86
CA ASP A 45 9.75 -26.83 39.32
C ASP A 45 10.42 -25.86 38.33
N ASN A 46 9.85 -24.65 38.33
CA ASN A 46 10.53 -23.46 38.85
C ASN A 46 12.00 -23.26 38.42
N SER A 47 12.20 -22.53 37.33
CA SER A 47 13.29 -21.55 37.27
C SER A 47 13.04 -20.52 36.18
N GLN A 48 12.79 -19.30 36.65
CA GLN A 48 13.53 -18.10 36.29
C GLN A 48 13.64 -17.66 34.82
N ILE A 49 13.36 -16.36 34.68
CA ILE A 49 13.65 -15.48 33.56
C ILE A 49 12.55 -15.48 32.51
N SER A 50 11.50 -14.74 32.84
CA SER A 50 10.71 -13.94 31.91
C SER A 50 11.61 -12.97 31.14
N ASN A 51 12.46 -13.48 30.28
CA ASN A 51 12.87 -12.74 29.11
C ASN A 51 11.63 -12.74 28.23
N ASN A 52 10.92 -11.62 28.23
CA ASN A 52 10.10 -11.21 27.09
C ASN A 52 11.02 -11.09 25.85
N LYS A 53 11.56 -12.21 25.38
CA LYS A 53 11.70 -12.44 23.95
C LYS A 53 10.27 -12.59 23.51
N THR A 54 9.64 -11.46 23.20
CA THR A 54 8.57 -11.41 22.22
C THR A 54 9.00 -12.38 21.13
N ASN A 55 8.28 -13.49 20.98
CA ASN A 55 8.44 -14.36 19.82
C ASN A 55 8.11 -13.48 18.61
N LEU A 56 9.11 -12.74 18.14
CA LEU A 56 9.14 -12.16 16.83
C LEU A 56 9.25 -13.38 15.93
N ASN A 57 8.11 -14.00 15.65
CA ASN A 57 7.97 -14.86 14.49
C ASN A 57 8.33 -13.97 13.31
N LYS A 58 9.62 -13.97 12.95
CA LYS A 58 10.13 -13.29 11.78
C LYS A 58 9.37 -13.91 10.63
N ARG A 59 8.56 -13.09 9.97
CA ARG A 59 7.78 -13.52 8.82
C ARG A 59 8.73 -14.11 7.79
N ASP A 60 8.41 -15.31 7.34
CA ASP A 60 9.08 -15.92 6.20
C ASP A 60 8.47 -15.32 4.93
N TYR A 61 9.13 -14.31 4.36
CA TYR A 61 8.62 -13.61 3.19
C TYR A 61 8.70 -14.42 1.90
N ASP A 62 9.36 -15.59 1.90
CA ASP A 62 9.32 -16.49 0.75
C ASP A 62 8.09 -17.38 0.78
N LYS A 63 7.65 -17.80 1.98
CA LYS A 63 6.38 -18.53 2.15
C LYS A 63 5.16 -17.63 2.13
N GLU A 64 5.27 -16.46 2.77
CA GLU A 64 4.20 -15.49 2.87
C GLU A 64 4.70 -14.11 2.40
N PRO A 65 4.83 -13.87 1.10
CA PRO A 65 5.33 -12.59 0.61
C PRO A 65 4.38 -11.44 0.93
N LEU A 66 4.95 -10.24 0.98
CA LEU A 66 4.17 -9.01 1.08
C LEU A 66 3.56 -8.68 -0.28
N ILE A 67 2.23 -8.76 -0.36
CA ILE A 67 1.48 -8.43 -1.56
C ILE A 67 0.93 -7.02 -1.41
N ILE A 68 1.42 -6.10 -2.24
CA ILE A 68 0.98 -4.71 -2.31
C ILE A 68 0.16 -4.55 -3.58
N LYS A 69 -1.11 -4.18 -3.43
CA LYS A 69 -1.98 -3.92 -4.58
C LYS A 69 -1.41 -2.81 -5.44
N ASN A 70 -1.23 -3.09 -6.71
CA ASN A 70 -0.82 -2.08 -7.66
C ASN A 70 -2.05 -1.33 -8.15
N TYR A 71 -2.11 -0.03 -7.86
CA TYR A 71 -3.16 0.84 -8.35
C TYR A 71 -2.61 1.58 -9.55
N ASN A 72 -2.95 1.08 -10.74
CA ASN A 72 -2.58 1.73 -12.00
C ASN A 72 -3.10 3.17 -12.03
N SER A 73 -2.45 4.03 -12.81
CA SER A 73 -2.93 5.37 -13.16
C SER A 73 -4.38 5.33 -13.68
N ALA A 74 -4.76 4.27 -14.38
CA ALA A 74 -6.15 4.02 -14.78
C ALA A 74 -7.11 3.90 -13.58
N ASN A 75 -6.74 3.16 -12.53
CA ASN A 75 -7.59 3.07 -11.33
C ASN A 75 -7.74 4.43 -10.65
N LEU A 76 -6.66 5.23 -10.58
CA LEU A 76 -6.73 6.59 -10.04
C LEU A 76 -7.63 7.50 -10.90
N LEU A 77 -7.58 7.36 -12.22
CA LEU A 77 -8.43 8.09 -13.16
C LEU A 77 -9.92 7.86 -12.88
N SER A 78 -10.32 6.67 -12.43
CA SER A 78 -11.71 6.41 -12.03
C SER A 78 -12.19 7.34 -10.90
N TYR A 79 -11.35 7.63 -9.90
CA TYR A 79 -11.71 8.54 -8.81
C TYR A 79 -11.74 10.01 -9.26
N ILE A 80 -10.94 10.36 -10.26
CA ILE A 80 -11.00 11.68 -10.92
C ILE A 80 -12.34 11.84 -11.62
N LEU A 81 -12.75 10.85 -12.41
CA LEU A 81 -14.05 10.86 -13.10
C LEU A 81 -15.23 10.90 -12.12
N ILE A 82 -15.19 10.12 -11.04
CA ILE A 82 -16.23 10.18 -9.99
C ILE A 82 -16.31 11.58 -9.37
N SER A 83 -15.16 12.22 -9.11
CA SER A 83 -15.13 13.58 -8.56
C SER A 83 -15.69 14.61 -9.55
N LEU A 84 -15.40 14.46 -10.85
CA LEU A 84 -15.97 15.28 -11.91
C LEU A 84 -17.49 15.11 -12.00
N ILE A 85 -18.02 13.89 -11.91
CA ILE A 85 -19.45 13.61 -11.93
C ILE A 85 -20.14 14.30 -10.75
N ILE A 86 -19.64 14.12 -9.52
CA ILE A 86 -20.21 14.73 -8.31
C ILE A 86 -20.24 16.25 -8.44
N TYR A 87 -19.13 16.84 -8.89
CA TYR A 87 -19.03 18.28 -9.07
C TYR A 87 -19.95 18.79 -10.19
N SER A 88 -20.05 18.08 -11.30
CA SER A 88 -20.93 18.44 -12.42
C SER A 88 -22.40 18.41 -12.02
N ILE A 89 -22.83 17.42 -11.23
CA ILE A 89 -24.18 17.35 -10.66
C ILE A 89 -24.43 18.55 -9.72
N PHE A 90 -23.46 18.89 -8.87
CA PHE A 90 -23.56 20.05 -7.99
C PHE A 90 -23.71 21.36 -8.77
N ILE A 91 -22.92 21.56 -9.83
CA ILE A 91 -23.03 22.73 -10.71
C ILE A 91 -24.41 22.78 -11.39
N LYS A 92 -24.88 21.67 -11.93
CA LYS A 92 -26.20 21.59 -12.58
C LYS A 92 -27.33 21.93 -11.59
N PHE A 93 -27.23 21.45 -10.35
CA PHE A 93 -28.15 21.82 -9.28
C PHE A 93 -28.16 23.33 -9.05
N LEU A 94 -27.01 23.95 -8.80
CA LEU A 94 -26.91 25.39 -8.55
C LEU A 94 -27.44 26.24 -9.72
N TYR A 95 -27.14 25.83 -10.95
CA TYR A 95 -27.63 26.49 -12.17
C TYR A 95 -29.16 26.43 -12.26
N ASN A 96 -29.76 25.26 -12.02
CA ASN A 96 -31.22 25.12 -12.06
C ASN A 96 -31.94 25.95 -10.97
N PHE A 97 -31.26 26.22 -9.84
CA PHE A 97 -31.76 27.12 -8.79
C PHE A 97 -31.54 28.62 -9.09
N GLY A 98 -30.88 28.95 -10.20
CA GLY A 98 -30.56 30.34 -10.56
C GLY A 98 -29.47 30.98 -9.71
N LEU A 99 -28.68 30.17 -8.98
CA LEU A 99 -27.62 30.66 -8.09
C LEU A 99 -26.33 30.98 -8.84
N ILE A 100 -26.13 30.38 -10.01
CA ILE A 100 -25.00 30.63 -10.89
C ILE A 100 -25.47 30.78 -12.32
N ASP A 101 -24.75 31.62 -13.06
CA ASP A 101 -24.83 31.68 -14.51
C ASP A 101 -23.65 30.90 -15.12
N LEU A 102 -23.95 30.09 -16.13
CA LEU A 102 -22.99 29.29 -16.88
C LEU A 102 -22.59 29.96 -18.21
N SER A 103 -22.98 31.21 -18.41
CA SER A 103 -22.52 32.02 -19.53
C SER A 103 -21.09 32.54 -19.26
N TYR A 104 -20.11 32.12 -20.07
CA TYR A 104 -18.76 32.69 -20.05
C TYR A 104 -18.43 33.23 -21.45
N TYR A 105 -18.23 34.55 -21.57
CA TYR A 105 -17.93 35.21 -22.85
C TYR A 105 -18.91 34.86 -23.99
N GLY A 106 -20.21 34.77 -23.70
CA GLY A 106 -21.23 34.48 -24.72
C GLY A 106 -21.25 33.03 -25.22
N ARG A 107 -20.43 32.13 -24.67
CA ARG A 107 -20.57 30.69 -24.85
C ARG A 107 -21.26 30.10 -23.63
N THR A 108 -22.49 29.62 -23.82
CA THR A 108 -23.17 28.75 -22.88
C THR A 108 -22.51 27.38 -22.91
N TYR A 109 -22.18 26.80 -21.75
CA TYR A 109 -21.81 25.39 -21.69
C TYR A 109 -23.04 24.54 -22.06
N LEU A 110 -23.19 24.21 -23.34
CA LEU A 110 -24.35 23.51 -23.92
C LEU A 110 -24.72 22.26 -23.09
N THR A 111 -23.70 21.57 -22.58
CA THR A 111 -23.81 20.39 -21.71
C THR A 111 -24.63 20.60 -20.45
N TYR A 112 -24.73 21.82 -19.91
CA TYR A 112 -25.47 22.10 -18.69
C TYR A 112 -26.83 22.78 -18.93
N HIS A 113 -27.05 23.37 -20.11
CA HIS A 113 -28.33 23.98 -20.45
C HIS A 113 -29.37 22.93 -20.85
N GLU A 114 -28.98 21.95 -21.66
CA GLU A 114 -29.87 20.90 -22.14
C GLU A 114 -29.85 19.69 -21.20
N ASN A 115 -30.99 19.37 -20.59
CA ASN A 115 -31.09 18.26 -19.64
C ASN A 115 -30.71 16.90 -20.26
N LEU A 116 -31.10 16.65 -21.52
CA LEU A 116 -30.75 15.39 -22.20
C LEU A 116 -29.25 15.27 -22.40
N THR A 117 -28.61 16.31 -22.93
CA THR A 117 -27.17 16.37 -23.17
C THR A 117 -26.38 16.21 -21.87
N PHE A 118 -26.85 16.83 -20.78
CA PHE A 118 -26.27 16.65 -19.44
C PHE A 118 -26.34 15.20 -18.96
N ILE A 119 -27.52 14.57 -19.05
CA ILE A 119 -27.74 13.20 -18.60
C ILE A 119 -26.86 12.23 -19.39
N VAL A 120 -26.79 12.38 -20.72
CA VAL A 120 -25.94 11.55 -21.58
C VAL A 120 -24.47 11.70 -21.22
N TYR A 121 -24.02 12.93 -20.98
CA TYR A 121 -22.64 13.22 -20.55
C TYR A 121 -22.28 12.50 -19.25
N ILE A 122 -23.10 12.67 -18.20
CA ILE A 122 -22.89 12.02 -16.90
C ILE A 122 -22.90 10.50 -17.02
N PHE A 123 -23.78 9.95 -17.85
CA PHE A 123 -23.85 8.51 -18.08
C PHE A 123 -22.56 7.98 -18.74
N LEU A 124 -22.03 8.67 -19.76
CA LEU A 124 -20.78 8.28 -20.40
C LEU A 124 -19.58 8.37 -19.46
N GLU A 125 -19.48 9.44 -18.66
CA GLU A 125 -18.44 9.56 -17.63
C GLU A 125 -18.52 8.44 -16.60
N PHE A 126 -19.75 8.08 -16.19
CA PHE A 126 -19.97 7.00 -15.25
C PHE A 126 -19.51 5.64 -15.81
N LEU A 127 -19.84 5.35 -17.07
CA LEU A 127 -19.35 4.15 -17.76
C LEU A 127 -17.81 4.13 -17.86
N ALA A 128 -17.20 5.27 -18.19
CA ALA A 128 -15.75 5.40 -18.23
C ALA A 128 -15.13 5.17 -16.84
N ALA A 129 -15.72 5.75 -15.78
CA ALA A 129 -15.26 5.56 -14.41
C ALA A 129 -15.28 4.08 -14.00
N ILE A 130 -16.37 3.36 -14.32
CA ILE A 130 -16.48 1.91 -14.08
C ILE A 130 -15.40 1.16 -14.84
N TYR A 131 -15.25 1.44 -16.14
CA TYR A 131 -14.25 0.78 -16.98
C TYR A 131 -12.84 0.92 -16.38
N PHE A 132 -12.42 2.15 -16.09
CA PHE A 132 -11.11 2.44 -15.53
C PHE A 132 -10.92 1.89 -14.11
N TYR A 133 -11.99 1.83 -13.31
CA TYR A 133 -11.95 1.22 -11.97
C TYR A 133 -11.62 -0.27 -12.04
N HIS A 134 -12.16 -0.98 -13.03
CA HIS A 134 -11.97 -2.42 -13.20
C HIS A 134 -10.67 -2.81 -13.90
N ILE A 135 -9.94 -1.87 -14.51
CA ILE A 135 -8.60 -2.13 -15.02
C ILE A 135 -7.69 -2.50 -13.84
N LYS A 136 -7.29 -3.77 -13.80
CA LYS A 136 -6.37 -4.30 -12.80
C LYS A 136 -5.00 -4.50 -13.42
N GLU A 137 -3.99 -3.99 -12.74
CA GLU A 137 -2.62 -4.46 -12.93
C GLU A 137 -2.31 -5.56 -11.92
N LYS A 138 -1.24 -6.32 -12.19
CA LYS A 138 -0.78 -7.31 -11.22
C LYS A 138 -0.20 -6.61 -10.00
N ASP A 139 -0.41 -7.23 -8.84
CA ASP A 139 0.09 -6.77 -7.55
C ASP A 139 1.64 -6.80 -7.52
N ILE A 140 2.22 -5.94 -6.69
CA ILE A 140 3.65 -5.93 -6.38
C ILE A 140 3.90 -6.96 -5.27
N ILE A 141 4.84 -7.87 -5.49
CA ILE A 141 5.18 -8.93 -4.53
C ILE A 141 6.60 -8.68 -4.02
N ILE A 142 6.74 -8.54 -2.71
CA ILE A 142 8.00 -8.37 -2.00
C ILE A 142 8.27 -9.66 -1.20
N ASN A 143 9.33 -10.39 -1.57
CA ASN A 143 9.81 -11.57 -0.85
C ASN A 143 11.20 -11.30 -0.21
N ASN A 144 11.96 -12.31 0.17
CA ASN A 144 13.28 -12.07 0.78
C ASN A 144 14.34 -11.59 -0.23
N SER A 145 14.20 -11.90 -1.52
CA SER A 145 15.27 -11.69 -2.51
C SER A 145 14.93 -10.63 -3.57
N TYR A 146 13.67 -10.53 -3.97
CA TYR A 146 13.21 -9.67 -5.06
C TYR A 146 11.94 -8.88 -4.72
N ILE A 147 11.86 -7.67 -5.27
CA ILE A 147 10.62 -6.92 -5.43
C ILE A 147 10.16 -7.07 -6.88
N THR A 148 9.09 -7.80 -7.10
CA THR A 148 8.58 -8.06 -8.46
C THR A 148 7.53 -7.00 -8.86
N TYR A 149 7.75 -6.41 -10.03
CA TYR A 149 6.87 -5.44 -10.67
C TYR A 149 6.39 -6.01 -12.01
N PHE A 150 5.17 -5.67 -12.44
CA PHE A 150 4.67 -6.09 -13.76
C PHE A 150 5.30 -5.27 -14.91
N GLY A 151 5.40 -5.87 -16.10
CA GLY A 151 5.82 -5.22 -17.35
C GLY A 151 7.27 -5.44 -17.79
N ASN A 152 8.11 -6.12 -17.01
CA ASN A 152 9.42 -6.58 -17.50
C ASN A 152 9.33 -8.04 -17.91
N ASN A 153 9.19 -8.30 -19.21
CA ASN A 153 9.09 -9.67 -19.74
C ASN A 153 10.33 -10.55 -19.45
N ASN A 154 11.45 -9.97 -18.98
CA ASN A 154 12.72 -10.68 -18.79
C ASN A 154 13.45 -10.45 -17.44
N SER A 155 12.85 -9.77 -16.43
CA SER A 155 13.58 -9.48 -15.18
C SER A 155 13.02 -10.24 -13.98
N LYS A 156 13.90 -10.82 -13.16
CA LYS A 156 13.61 -11.48 -11.87
C LYS A 156 12.99 -10.55 -10.80
N GLY A 157 12.56 -9.35 -11.16
CA GLY A 157 12.24 -8.27 -10.22
C GLY A 157 13.47 -7.42 -9.92
N LEU A 158 13.35 -6.56 -8.93
CA LEU A 158 14.44 -5.76 -8.39
C LEU A 158 15.10 -6.53 -7.24
N ASP A 159 16.39 -6.86 -7.41
CA ASP A 159 17.21 -7.48 -6.37
C ASP A 159 17.26 -6.61 -5.12
N ILE A 160 16.93 -7.22 -3.99
CA ILE A 160 16.86 -6.55 -2.71
C ILE A 160 18.26 -6.28 -2.15
N GLU A 161 19.24 -7.15 -2.40
CA GLU A 161 20.62 -6.99 -1.93
C GLU A 161 21.31 -5.74 -2.50
N ILE A 162 20.85 -5.25 -3.65
CA ILE A 162 21.44 -4.08 -4.33
C ILE A 162 20.86 -2.77 -3.77
N LEU A 163 19.75 -2.84 -3.03
CA LEU A 163 19.10 -1.66 -2.47
C LEU A 163 19.90 -1.09 -1.30
N ASN A 164 20.22 0.19 -1.40
CA ASN A 164 20.73 0.99 -0.32
C ASN A 164 19.89 2.25 -0.12
N GLU A 165 20.21 3.01 0.93
CA GLU A 165 19.47 4.23 1.27
C GLU A 165 19.43 5.28 0.14
N LYS A 166 20.48 5.35 -0.68
CA LYS A 166 20.62 6.34 -1.77
C LYS A 166 19.73 6.00 -2.96
N ASN A 167 19.23 4.78 -3.07
CA ASN A 167 18.29 4.40 -4.12
C ASN A 167 16.94 5.09 -3.97
N PHE A 168 16.57 5.54 -2.77
CA PHE A 168 15.24 6.11 -2.54
C PHE A 168 15.20 7.60 -2.85
N ILE A 169 14.21 8.00 -3.64
CA ILE A 169 13.99 9.39 -4.00
C ILE A 169 12.89 9.95 -3.10
N ASN A 170 13.25 10.98 -2.33
CA ASN A 170 12.28 11.86 -1.68
C ASN A 170 11.95 13.00 -2.65
N GLU A 171 10.87 12.82 -3.40
CA GLU A 171 10.21 13.88 -4.15
C GLU A 171 9.37 14.66 -3.12
N LYS A 172 9.96 15.69 -2.50
CA LYS A 172 9.19 16.63 -1.68
C LYS A 172 8.11 17.24 -2.57
N TYR A 173 6.89 16.70 -2.49
CA TYR A 173 5.76 17.25 -3.20
C TYR A 173 5.64 18.71 -2.78
N ASN A 174 5.60 19.61 -3.77
CA ASN A 174 5.78 21.03 -3.52
C ASN A 174 4.50 21.58 -2.85
N LEU A 175 4.36 21.40 -1.54
CA LEU A 175 3.32 21.99 -0.68
C LEU A 175 3.12 23.48 -0.99
N LYS A 176 4.20 24.15 -1.43
CA LYS A 176 4.20 25.54 -1.92
C LYS A 176 3.16 25.79 -3.02
N ILE A 177 3.00 24.91 -4.00
CA ILE A 177 2.03 25.11 -5.09
C ILE A 177 0.60 25.00 -4.55
N ASN A 178 0.32 24.00 -3.72
CA ASN A 178 -0.99 23.82 -3.09
C ASN A 178 -1.37 25.03 -2.21
N PHE A 179 -0.41 25.55 -1.45
CA PHE A 179 -0.58 26.74 -0.61
C PHE A 179 -0.77 28.02 -1.43
N ILE A 180 -0.02 28.20 -2.51
CA ILE A 180 -0.18 29.34 -3.43
C ILE A 180 -1.57 29.32 -4.07
N PHE A 181 -2.03 28.16 -4.55
CA PHE A 181 -3.39 28.03 -5.06
C PHE A 181 -4.42 28.38 -4.00
N PHE A 182 -4.24 27.90 -2.76
CA PHE A 182 -5.18 28.18 -1.67
C PHE A 182 -5.25 29.68 -1.35
N ILE A 183 -4.09 30.34 -1.26
CA ILE A 183 -4.01 31.80 -1.09
C ILE A 183 -4.70 32.51 -2.26
N PHE A 184 -4.47 32.07 -3.50
CA PHE A 184 -5.13 32.66 -4.65
C PHE A 184 -6.66 32.56 -4.54
N LEU A 185 -7.18 31.43 -4.05
CA LEU A 185 -8.62 31.23 -3.83
C LEU A 185 -9.17 32.11 -2.70
N VAL A 186 -8.40 32.31 -1.63
CA VAL A 186 -8.77 33.22 -0.52
C VAL A 186 -8.75 34.68 -0.97
N ILE A 187 -7.72 35.10 -1.71
CA ILE A 187 -7.64 36.47 -2.29
C ILE A 187 -8.78 36.69 -3.27
N ALA A 188 -9.07 35.71 -4.11
CA ALA A 188 -10.22 35.71 -5.00
C ALA A 188 -11.53 35.93 -4.21
N PHE A 189 -11.74 35.19 -3.13
CA PHE A 189 -12.93 35.34 -2.28
C PHE A 189 -13.04 36.72 -1.61
N ILE A 190 -11.93 37.24 -1.07
CA ILE A 190 -11.89 38.55 -0.39
C ILE A 190 -12.03 39.71 -1.40
N GLY A 191 -11.52 39.55 -2.62
CA GLY A 191 -11.50 40.58 -3.66
C GLY A 191 -12.86 40.91 -4.29
N GLY A 192 -13.97 40.42 -3.73
CA GLY A 192 -15.31 40.69 -4.25
C GLY A 192 -15.65 39.92 -5.52
N ILE A 193 -15.02 38.77 -5.76
CA ILE A 193 -15.29 37.94 -6.93
C ILE A 193 -16.72 37.37 -6.85
N ASN A 194 -17.44 37.45 -7.97
CA ASN A 194 -18.79 36.91 -8.12
C ASN A 194 -18.89 35.46 -7.64
N PHE A 195 -20.01 35.12 -7.00
CA PHE A 195 -20.27 33.80 -6.42
C PHE A 195 -20.01 32.63 -7.40
N SER A 196 -20.37 32.79 -8.68
CA SER A 196 -20.07 31.81 -9.74
C SER A 196 -18.57 31.52 -9.88
N ASN A 197 -17.74 32.56 -9.89
CA ASN A 197 -16.28 32.42 -10.03
C ASN A 197 -15.66 31.74 -8.80
N PHE A 198 -16.19 32.01 -7.61
CA PHE A 198 -15.78 31.29 -6.39
C PHE A 198 -16.09 29.80 -6.51
N ILE A 199 -17.30 29.45 -6.97
CA ILE A 199 -17.69 28.06 -7.18
C ILE A 199 -16.75 27.38 -8.18
N PHE A 200 -16.46 28.01 -9.33
CA PHE A 200 -15.50 27.48 -10.30
C PHE A 200 -14.11 27.25 -9.72
N ALA A 201 -13.60 28.21 -8.92
CA ALA A 201 -12.32 28.05 -8.22
C ALA A 201 -12.37 26.89 -7.24
N PHE A 202 -13.45 26.77 -6.45
CA PHE A 202 -13.68 25.63 -5.55
C PHE A 202 -13.71 24.30 -6.31
N GLY A 203 -14.29 24.26 -7.50
CA GLY A 203 -14.29 23.09 -8.38
C GLY A 203 -12.90 22.56 -8.71
N ILE A 204 -11.95 23.45 -8.97
CA ILE A 204 -10.55 23.06 -9.24
C ILE A 204 -9.97 22.34 -8.02
N PHE A 205 -10.26 22.82 -6.81
CA PHE A 205 -9.82 22.17 -5.58
C PHE A 205 -10.54 20.85 -5.35
N PHE A 206 -11.86 20.85 -5.53
CA PHE A 206 -12.69 19.67 -5.38
C PHE A 206 -12.18 18.54 -6.27
N VAL A 207 -12.05 18.77 -7.58
CA VAL A 207 -11.57 17.76 -8.54
C VAL A 207 -10.12 17.35 -8.28
N ARG A 208 -9.28 18.23 -7.73
CA ARG A 208 -7.88 17.91 -7.39
C ARG A 208 -7.76 17.00 -6.16
N TYR A 209 -8.48 17.31 -5.07
CA TYR A 209 -8.27 16.63 -3.78
C TYR A 209 -9.30 15.54 -3.48
N MET A 210 -10.53 15.64 -3.98
CA MET A 210 -11.56 14.63 -3.74
C MET A 210 -11.19 13.23 -4.24
N PRO A 211 -10.48 13.05 -5.38
CA PRO A 211 -10.07 11.72 -5.81
C PRO A 211 -9.19 11.02 -4.75
N ILE A 212 -8.28 11.77 -4.12
CA ILE A 212 -7.39 11.26 -3.06
C ILE A 212 -8.19 10.90 -1.82
N ILE A 213 -9.16 11.73 -1.43
CA ILE A 213 -10.04 11.50 -0.29
C ILE A 213 -10.90 10.25 -0.50
N LEU A 214 -11.58 10.14 -1.64
CA LEU A 214 -12.41 8.99 -2.02
C LEU A 214 -11.58 7.70 -2.06
N PHE A 215 -10.41 7.76 -2.68
CA PHE A 215 -9.48 6.64 -2.74
C PHE A 215 -9.04 6.19 -1.34
N SER A 216 -8.68 7.15 -0.48
CA SER A 216 -8.25 6.88 0.89
C SER A 216 -9.34 6.23 1.74
N PHE A 217 -10.55 6.76 1.72
CA PHE A 217 -11.68 6.19 2.46
C PHE A 217 -12.01 4.77 2.01
N HIS A 218 -12.02 4.54 0.69
CA HIS A 218 -12.29 3.22 0.15
C HIS A 218 -11.23 2.19 0.58
N LYS A 219 -9.95 2.57 0.73
CA LYS A 219 -8.88 1.63 1.12
C LYS A 219 -8.74 1.42 2.63
N ASN A 220 -9.12 2.39 3.46
CA ASN A 220 -8.95 2.29 4.91
C ASN A 220 -10.22 1.82 5.66
N LYS A 221 -11.30 1.47 4.93
CA LYS A 221 -12.55 0.81 5.40
C LYS A 221 -13.31 1.44 6.58
N ASN A 222 -12.78 2.50 7.22
CA ASN A 222 -13.32 3.09 8.46
C ASN A 222 -13.53 4.62 8.35
N PHE A 223 -13.72 5.18 7.14
CA PHE A 223 -13.76 6.63 6.91
C PHE A 223 -12.59 7.41 7.56
N THR A 224 -11.49 6.72 7.84
CA THR A 224 -10.28 7.36 8.35
C THR A 224 -9.46 7.81 7.16
N PHE A 225 -9.25 9.12 7.07
CA PHE A 225 -8.37 9.66 6.05
C PHE A 225 -6.93 9.26 6.37
N PHE A 226 -6.34 8.49 5.48
CA PHE A 226 -4.91 8.24 5.42
C PHE A 226 -4.36 8.94 4.18
N ASN A 227 -3.39 9.83 4.35
CA ASN A 227 -2.72 10.46 3.22
C ASN A 227 -1.96 9.36 2.45
N PRO A 228 -2.43 8.97 1.26
CA PRO A 228 -1.73 7.95 0.50
C PRO A 228 -0.37 8.51 0.08
N GLY A 229 0.59 7.61 -0.06
CA GLY A 229 1.90 7.98 -0.53
C GLY A 229 2.49 6.91 -1.42
N TYR A 230 3.74 7.09 -1.78
CA TYR A 230 4.49 6.15 -2.57
C TYR A 230 5.97 6.19 -2.22
N LEU A 231 6.62 5.04 -2.36
CA LEU A 231 8.07 4.93 -2.28
C LEU A 231 8.63 4.93 -3.70
N CYS A 232 9.54 5.86 -4.00
CA CYS A 232 10.21 5.91 -5.29
C CYS A 232 11.60 5.29 -5.17
N ILE A 233 11.84 4.22 -5.93
CA ILE A 233 13.11 3.50 -5.97
C ILE A 233 13.78 3.78 -7.31
N LYS A 234 14.93 4.45 -7.26
CA LYS A 234 15.81 4.68 -8.40
C LYS A 234 16.63 3.43 -8.68
N THR A 235 16.45 2.89 -9.87
CA THR A 235 17.35 1.88 -10.44
C THR A 235 18.28 2.54 -11.45
N LYS A 236 19.24 1.78 -11.99
CA LYS A 236 20.19 2.26 -13.01
C LYS A 236 19.48 2.79 -14.27
N TYR A 237 18.33 2.23 -14.64
CA TYR A 237 17.67 2.50 -15.92
C TYR A 237 16.29 3.15 -15.78
N TYR A 238 15.59 2.93 -14.67
CA TYR A 238 14.22 3.38 -14.49
C TYR A 238 13.88 3.66 -13.01
N LYS A 239 12.79 4.40 -12.78
CA LYS A 239 12.20 4.54 -11.44
C LYS A 239 11.14 3.45 -11.26
N LYS A 240 11.09 2.82 -10.08
CA LYS A 240 9.99 1.95 -9.66
C LYS A 240 9.25 2.57 -8.48
N ILE A 241 7.97 2.29 -8.40
CA ILE A 241 7.07 2.92 -7.43
C ILE A 241 6.36 1.82 -6.64
N ILE A 242 6.44 1.89 -5.32
CA ILE A 242 5.61 1.08 -4.41
C ILE A 242 4.52 1.97 -3.85
N PRO A 243 3.25 1.77 -4.23
CA PRO A 243 2.15 2.57 -3.72
C PRO A 243 1.82 2.18 -2.27
N LEU A 244 1.78 3.17 -1.39
CA LEU A 244 1.51 3.04 0.04
C LEU A 244 0.17 3.71 0.34
N VAL A 245 -0.91 2.98 0.06
CA VAL A 245 -2.26 3.55 0.01
C VAL A 245 -3.06 3.37 1.31
N SER A 246 -2.71 2.38 2.12
CA SER A 246 -3.35 2.14 3.41
C SER A 246 -2.34 2.23 4.54
N LYS A 247 -2.85 2.52 5.74
CA LYS A 247 -2.04 2.51 6.97
C LYS A 247 -1.35 1.15 7.18
N ASP A 248 -2.07 0.06 6.90
CA ASP A 248 -1.57 -1.31 7.04
C ASP A 248 -0.48 -1.66 6.03
N ASN A 249 -0.64 -1.26 4.77
CA ASN A 249 0.41 -1.49 3.77
C ASN A 249 1.65 -0.69 4.11
N THR A 250 1.47 0.57 4.52
CA THR A 250 2.56 1.45 4.92
C THR A 250 3.34 0.89 6.11
N SER A 251 2.66 0.43 7.16
CA SER A 251 3.32 -0.14 8.33
C SER A 251 4.05 -1.44 8.00
N LYS A 252 3.43 -2.34 7.20
CA LYS A 252 4.04 -3.59 6.76
C LYS A 252 5.29 -3.38 5.91
N VAL A 253 5.25 -2.42 4.98
CA VAL A 253 6.40 -2.09 4.13
C VAL A 253 7.51 -1.43 4.95
N LYS A 254 7.19 -0.47 5.84
CA LYS A 254 8.17 0.12 6.76
C LYS A 254 8.88 -0.95 7.60
N LYS A 255 8.10 -1.85 8.20
CA LYS A 255 8.62 -2.95 9.00
C LYS A 255 9.54 -3.86 8.19
N TYR A 256 9.15 -4.20 6.96
CA TYR A 256 9.99 -4.99 6.07
C TYR A 256 11.34 -4.35 5.81
N PHE A 257 11.38 -3.09 5.34
CA PHE A 257 12.64 -2.42 5.00
C PHE A 257 13.54 -2.22 6.22
N LEU A 258 12.97 -1.91 7.39
CA LEU A 258 13.72 -1.75 8.62
C LEU A 258 14.29 -3.08 9.13
N GLU A 259 13.46 -4.13 9.24
CA GLU A 259 13.90 -5.40 9.84
C GLU A 259 14.75 -6.27 8.91
N LYS A 260 14.56 -6.16 7.59
CA LYS A 260 15.28 -6.98 6.61
C LYS A 260 16.48 -6.31 6.00
N LEU A 261 16.43 -5.00 5.80
CA LEU A 261 17.47 -4.27 5.09
C LEU A 261 18.19 -3.26 5.97
N ASP A 262 17.73 -3.06 7.21
CA ASP A 262 18.23 -2.01 8.10
C ASP A 262 18.11 -0.61 7.45
N ILE A 263 17.05 -0.41 6.65
CA ILE A 263 16.78 0.84 5.95
C ILE A 263 15.53 1.47 6.55
N ASP A 264 15.68 2.62 7.21
CA ASP A 264 14.52 3.43 7.57
C ASP A 264 14.03 4.19 6.33
N ILE A 265 12.80 3.86 5.92
CA ILE A 265 12.12 4.51 4.79
C ILE A 265 11.14 5.60 5.21
N THR A 266 11.02 5.91 6.51
CA THR A 266 10.03 6.86 7.03
C THR A 266 10.13 8.23 6.37
N ASN A 267 11.34 8.77 6.23
CA ASN A 267 11.59 10.06 5.58
C ASN A 267 11.76 9.96 4.06
N LYS A 268 11.51 8.78 3.48
CA LYS A 268 11.66 8.48 2.04
C LYS A 268 10.29 8.27 1.36
N ILE A 269 9.20 8.27 2.12
CA ILE A 269 7.83 8.16 1.60
C ILE A 269 7.37 9.53 1.09
N ASN A 270 6.92 9.56 -0.16
CA ASN A 270 6.36 10.75 -0.80
C ASN A 270 4.84 10.71 -0.64
N TYR A 271 4.28 11.66 0.10
CA TYR A 271 2.83 11.77 0.30
C TYR A 271 2.19 12.67 -0.75
N PHE A 272 0.93 12.42 -1.10
CA PHE A 272 0.22 13.19 -2.14
C PHE A 272 -0.32 14.54 -1.65
N ILE A 273 -0.58 14.68 -0.35
CA ILE A 273 -0.97 15.93 0.32
C ILE A 273 0.17 16.41 1.20
#